data_AF-A0A2N6A0W1-F1
#
_entry.id   AF-A0A2N6A0W1-F1
#
_cell.length_a   1.000
_cell.length_b   1.000
_cell.length_c   1.000
_cell.angle_alpha   90.00
_cell.angle_beta   90.00
_cell.angle_gamma   90.00
#
_symmetry.space_group_name_H-M   'P 1'
#
loop_
_entity.id
_entity.type
_entity.pdbx_description
1 polymer ?
#
loop_
_entity_poly.entity_id
_entity_poly.type
_entity_poly.pdbx_seq_one_letter_code
_entity_poly.pdbx_strand_id
1 'polypeptide(L)'
;MKPKEEKESKRRLRTSYITTVVSITLVLFMLGIMGLLVLNAKKLSDYVRENIGFSIILKNEVKEPDVLRLQKIIDAKDFVKSTKHITKQEAAEELQKDLGENFIEFIGHNPLPVSIDVKLIAAYSNNDSIRLIEKDLKDFPQIKEVWYQPSLVHLVNKNINKISLILLGFSFLLLLISIVLINNTIRLSVYAKRFIINTMRLVGATKYFIRGPFLRTSILHGFFAGIFANGMLMTVLYFLAEEFPEMGFFADLYVISILTGGIIIIGILISFFSTFFAVNKYLRISSDKLYI
;
A
#
# COMPACT_ATOMS: atom_id res chain seq x y z
N MET A 1 21.25 42.30 23.18
CA MET A 1 20.41 41.12 23.51
C MET A 1 19.29 40.82 22.51
N LYS A 2 18.58 41.82 21.96
CA LYS A 2 17.42 41.62 21.04
C LYS A 2 17.59 40.75 19.76
N PRO A 3 18.72 40.77 19.01
CA PRO A 3 18.79 40.04 17.73
C PRO A 3 18.91 38.52 17.87
N LYS A 4 19.39 38.01 19.01
CA LYS A 4 19.55 36.56 19.24
C LYS A 4 18.20 35.90 19.56
N GLU A 5 17.38 36.55 20.39
CA GLU A 5 16.02 36.09 20.76
C GLU A 5 15.05 36.12 19.56
N GLU A 6 15.13 37.15 18.71
CA GLU A 6 14.30 37.24 17.51
C GLU A 6 14.66 36.13 16.49
N LYS A 7 15.95 35.82 16.34
CA LYS A 7 16.45 34.74 15.48
C LYS A 7 16.01 33.37 15.99
N GLU A 8 16.02 33.15 17.31
CA GLU A 8 15.54 31.91 17.93
C GLU A 8 14.03 31.73 17.79
N SER A 9 13.24 32.78 17.97
CA SER A 9 11.77 32.75 17.78
C SER A 9 11.39 32.41 16.34
N LYS A 10 12.03 33.07 15.35
CA LYS A 10 11.84 32.77 13.91
C LYS A 10 12.25 31.34 13.57
N ARG A 11 13.35 30.84 14.15
CA ARG A 11 13.80 29.45 13.96
C ARG A 11 12.78 28.44 14.50
N ARG A 12 12.27 28.65 15.72
CA ARG A 12 11.25 27.77 16.33
C ARG A 12 9.97 27.70 15.51
N LEU A 13 9.48 28.84 15.00
CA LEU A 13 8.32 28.90 14.12
C LEU A 13 8.58 28.15 12.80
N ARG A 14 9.73 28.36 12.16
CA ARG A 14 10.08 27.68 10.90
C ARG A 14 10.18 26.17 11.08
N THR A 15 10.85 25.71 12.13
CA THR A 15 10.92 24.27 12.45
C THR A 15 9.52 23.69 12.67
N SER A 16 8.65 24.41 13.38
CA SER A 16 7.26 23.98 13.61
C SER A 16 6.44 23.86 12.32
N TYR A 17 6.63 24.77 11.36
CA TYR A 17 6.01 24.66 10.03
C TYR A 17 6.51 23.44 9.25
N ILE A 18 7.83 23.20 9.25
CA ILE A 18 8.42 22.04 8.57
C ILE A 18 7.88 20.74 9.18
N THR A 19 7.88 20.60 10.51
CA THR A 19 7.36 19.39 11.17
C THR A 19 5.88 19.16 10.87
N THR A 20 5.11 20.24 10.74
CA THR A 20 3.69 20.15 10.38
C THR A 20 3.49 19.66 8.95
N VAL A 21 4.24 20.23 7.99
CA VAL A 21 4.20 19.79 6.58
C VAL A 21 4.60 18.32 6.48
N VAL A 22 5.70 17.91 7.10
CA VAL A 22 6.16 16.51 7.11
C VAL A 22 5.09 15.58 7.69
N SER A 23 4.46 15.95 8.81
CA SER A 23 3.40 15.14 9.41
C SER A 23 2.20 14.97 8.48
N ILE A 24 1.74 16.07 7.85
CA ILE A 24 0.63 16.02 6.88
C ILE A 24 1.03 15.18 5.66
N THR A 25 2.27 15.31 5.17
CA THR A 25 2.80 14.49 4.07
C THR A 25 2.70 13.01 4.42
N LEU A 26 3.10 12.59 5.62
CA LEU A 26 3.03 11.19 6.03
C LEU A 26 1.59 10.66 6.12
N VAL A 27 0.65 11.48 6.62
CA VAL A 27 -0.79 11.12 6.61
C VAL A 27 -1.28 10.91 5.19
N LEU A 28 -1.01 11.88 4.31
CA LEU A 28 -1.45 11.84 2.91
C LEU A 28 -0.79 10.71 2.13
N PHE A 29 0.47 10.42 2.40
CA PHE A 29 1.21 9.30 1.83
C PHE A 29 0.58 7.96 2.23
N MET A 30 0.27 7.77 3.52
CA MET A 30 -0.41 6.56 3.99
C MET A 30 -1.81 6.40 3.40
N LEU A 31 -2.60 7.49 3.34
CA LEU A 31 -3.90 7.48 2.68
C LEU A 31 -3.78 7.18 1.17
N GLY A 32 -2.73 7.67 0.53
CA GLY A 32 -2.44 7.39 -0.88
C GLY A 32 -2.07 5.93 -1.13
N ILE A 33 -1.23 5.31 -0.28
CA ILE A 33 -0.94 3.87 -0.35
C ILE A 33 -2.22 3.07 -0.18
N MET A 34 -3.06 3.44 0.80
CA MET A 34 -4.35 2.80 0.99
C MET A 34 -5.23 2.96 -0.26
N GLY A 35 -5.28 4.15 -0.85
CA GLY A 35 -6.00 4.40 -2.10
C GLY A 35 -5.50 3.51 -3.24
N LEU A 36 -4.18 3.40 -3.43
CA LEU A 36 -3.58 2.51 -4.43
C LEU A 36 -3.94 1.05 -4.20
N LEU A 37 -3.88 0.58 -2.95
CA LEU A 37 -4.26 -0.78 -2.57
C LEU A 37 -5.73 -1.04 -2.88
N VAL A 38 -6.63 -0.12 -2.56
CA VAL A 38 -8.08 -0.29 -2.82
C VAL A 38 -8.36 -0.28 -4.32
N LEU A 39 -7.78 0.66 -5.07
CA LEU A 39 -7.98 0.78 -6.52
C LEU A 39 -7.42 -0.42 -7.29
N ASN A 40 -6.31 -1.00 -6.81
CA ASN A 40 -5.68 -2.18 -7.42
C ASN A 40 -5.98 -3.47 -6.67
N ALA A 41 -6.89 -3.48 -5.68
CA ALA A 41 -7.13 -4.63 -4.82
C ALA A 41 -7.48 -5.88 -5.61
N LYS A 42 -8.31 -5.72 -6.65
CA LYS A 42 -8.71 -6.81 -7.53
C LYS A 42 -7.51 -7.33 -8.34
N LYS A 43 -6.77 -6.45 -9.04
CA LYS A 43 -5.59 -6.84 -9.82
C LYS A 43 -4.53 -7.54 -8.96
N LEU A 44 -4.26 -7.00 -7.77
CA LEU A 44 -3.31 -7.57 -6.82
C LEU A 44 -3.81 -8.94 -6.30
N SER A 45 -5.10 -9.04 -5.96
CA SER A 45 -5.70 -10.31 -5.52
C SER A 45 -5.64 -11.36 -6.64
N ASP A 46 -6.00 -10.98 -7.86
CA ASP A 46 -5.99 -11.85 -9.04
C ASP A 46 -4.56 -12.30 -9.34
N TYR A 47 -3.58 -11.38 -9.37
CA TYR A 47 -2.16 -11.70 -9.59
C TYR A 47 -1.63 -12.70 -8.56
N VAL A 48 -1.93 -12.50 -7.27
CA VAL A 48 -1.50 -13.44 -6.23
C VAL A 48 -2.21 -14.79 -6.36
N ARG A 49 -3.51 -14.79 -6.69
CA ARG A 49 -4.29 -16.02 -6.91
C ARG A 49 -3.83 -16.82 -8.12
N GLU A 50 -3.39 -16.15 -9.18
CA GLU A 50 -2.89 -16.78 -10.41
C GLU A 50 -1.47 -17.34 -10.27
N ASN A 51 -0.72 -16.85 -9.28
CA ASN A 51 0.54 -17.45 -8.87
C ASN A 51 0.36 -18.62 -7.90
N ILE A 52 -0.87 -18.87 -7.40
CA ILE A 52 -1.21 -20.08 -6.65
C ILE A 52 -1.69 -21.13 -7.65
N GLY A 53 -0.88 -22.16 -7.83
CA GLY A 53 -1.19 -23.32 -8.68
C GLY A 53 -1.31 -24.61 -7.88
N PHE A 54 -1.38 -25.72 -8.61
CA PHE A 54 -1.22 -27.06 -8.06
C PHE A 54 -0.26 -27.87 -8.94
N SER A 55 0.39 -28.85 -8.34
CA SER A 55 1.31 -29.76 -9.02
C SER A 55 0.60 -31.09 -9.25
N ILE A 56 0.47 -31.49 -10.50
CA ILE A 56 -0.02 -32.82 -10.88
C ILE A 56 1.17 -33.76 -10.86
N ILE A 57 1.17 -34.71 -9.94
CA ILE A 57 2.23 -35.72 -9.82
C ILE A 57 1.85 -36.89 -10.73
N LEU A 58 2.76 -37.26 -11.62
CA LEU A 58 2.57 -38.35 -12.57
C LEU A 58 3.09 -39.68 -12.00
N LYS A 59 2.57 -40.79 -12.52
CA LYS A 59 3.11 -42.12 -12.22
C LYS A 59 4.51 -42.29 -12.83
N ASN A 60 5.36 -43.10 -12.18
CA ASN A 60 6.77 -43.26 -12.56
C ASN A 60 7.01 -43.88 -13.95
N GLU A 61 5.98 -44.49 -14.56
CA GLU A 61 6.07 -45.24 -15.82
C GLU A 61 5.54 -44.48 -17.05
N VAL A 62 5.16 -43.20 -16.89
CA VAL A 62 4.62 -42.40 -18.01
C VAL A 62 5.77 -41.97 -18.92
N LYS A 63 5.64 -42.23 -20.24
CA LYS A 63 6.64 -41.82 -21.23
C LYS A 63 6.49 -40.34 -21.58
N GLU A 64 7.60 -39.66 -21.87
CA GLU A 64 7.63 -38.24 -22.26
C GLU A 64 6.58 -37.81 -23.30
N PRO A 65 6.34 -38.57 -24.41
CA PRO A 65 5.30 -38.18 -25.38
C PRO A 65 3.88 -38.20 -24.80
N ASP A 66 3.62 -39.05 -23.81
CA ASP A 66 2.33 -39.15 -23.13
C ASP A 66 2.18 -38.03 -22.09
N VAL A 67 3.27 -37.60 -21.46
CA VAL A 67 3.31 -36.41 -20.58
C VAL A 67 2.96 -35.16 -21.38
N LEU A 68 3.62 -34.94 -22.52
CA LEU A 68 3.35 -33.78 -23.37
C LEU A 68 1.92 -33.77 -23.93
N ARG A 69 1.35 -34.96 -24.21
CA ARG A 69 -0.05 -35.08 -24.63
C ARG A 69 -1.00 -34.70 -23.49
N LEU A 70 -0.74 -35.20 -22.29
CA LEU A 70 -1.52 -34.86 -21.10
C LEU A 70 -1.43 -33.36 -20.79
N GLN A 71 -0.24 -32.78 -20.89
CA GLN A 71 -0.02 -31.34 -20.73
C GLN A 71 -0.90 -30.53 -21.68
N LYS A 72 -0.93 -30.87 -22.98
CA LYS A 72 -1.80 -30.19 -23.96
C LYS A 72 -3.29 -30.33 -23.66
N ILE A 73 -3.72 -31.47 -23.14
CA ILE A 73 -5.12 -31.68 -22.73
C ILE A 73 -5.46 -30.78 -21.55
N ILE A 74 -4.54 -30.64 -20.59
CA ILE A 74 -4.71 -29.77 -19.42
C ILE A 74 -4.67 -28.30 -19.82
N ASP A 75 -3.73 -27.89 -20.68
CA ASP A 75 -3.64 -26.51 -21.21
C ASP A 75 -4.92 -26.06 -21.91
N ALA A 76 -5.67 -26.99 -22.52
CA ALA A 76 -6.93 -26.70 -23.20
C ALA A 76 -8.13 -26.52 -22.24
N LYS A 77 -7.97 -26.72 -20.93
CA LYS A 77 -9.04 -26.58 -19.95
C LYS A 77 -9.25 -25.10 -19.59
N ASP A 78 -10.52 -24.70 -19.46
CA ASP A 78 -10.91 -23.30 -19.19
C ASP A 78 -10.39 -22.72 -17.87
N PHE A 79 -9.96 -23.56 -16.92
CA PHE A 79 -9.42 -23.13 -15.64
C PHE A 79 -7.90 -22.88 -15.65
N VAL A 80 -7.21 -23.27 -16.72
CA VAL A 80 -5.75 -23.25 -16.81
C VAL A 80 -5.27 -21.95 -17.45
N LYS A 81 -4.35 -21.27 -16.77
CA LYS A 81 -3.64 -20.09 -17.30
C LYS A 81 -2.37 -20.51 -18.04
N SER A 82 -1.62 -21.45 -17.47
CA SER A 82 -0.40 -22.01 -18.08
C SER A 82 -0.01 -23.30 -17.37
N THR A 83 0.58 -24.24 -18.10
CA THR A 83 1.27 -25.40 -17.51
C THR A 83 2.77 -25.33 -17.72
N LYS A 84 3.51 -25.95 -16.80
CA LYS A 84 4.95 -26.21 -16.93
C LYS A 84 5.20 -27.68 -16.60
N HIS A 85 5.73 -28.41 -17.57
CA HIS A 85 6.26 -29.74 -17.32
C HIS A 85 7.58 -29.62 -16.57
N ILE A 86 7.71 -30.33 -15.44
CA ILE A 86 8.93 -30.41 -14.66
C ILE A 86 9.45 -31.84 -14.72
N THR A 87 10.62 -31.97 -15.33
CA THR A 87 11.33 -33.24 -15.42
C THR A 87 11.94 -33.62 -14.07
N LYS A 88 12.28 -34.89 -13.89
CA LYS A 88 12.96 -35.35 -12.66
C LYS A 88 14.26 -34.58 -12.40
N GLN A 89 15.01 -34.26 -13.46
CA GLN A 89 16.28 -33.53 -13.39
C GLN A 89 16.07 -32.10 -12.92
N GLU A 90 15.12 -31.38 -13.53
CA GLU A 90 14.78 -30.00 -13.12
C GLU A 90 14.28 -29.94 -11.67
N ALA A 91 13.40 -30.87 -11.28
CA ALA A 91 12.92 -30.95 -9.90
C ALA A 91 14.06 -31.19 -8.90
N ALA A 92 15.07 -31.98 -9.29
CA ALA A 92 16.26 -32.22 -8.48
C ALA A 92 17.15 -30.99 -8.36
N GLU A 93 17.39 -30.27 -9.45
CA GLU A 93 18.18 -29.04 -9.44
C GLU A 93 17.53 -27.95 -8.58
N GLU A 94 16.20 -27.80 -8.69
CA GLU A 94 15.43 -26.84 -7.88
C GLU A 94 15.48 -27.19 -6.39
N LEU A 95 15.26 -28.47 -6.05
CA LEU A 95 15.34 -28.92 -4.66
C LEU A 95 16.75 -28.82 -4.08
N GLN A 96 17.79 -29.12 -4.87
CA GLN A 96 19.18 -28.97 -4.45
C GLN A 96 19.52 -27.50 -4.16
N LYS A 97 19.00 -26.57 -4.96
CA LYS A 97 19.18 -25.13 -4.75
C LYS A 97 18.50 -24.65 -3.47
N ASP A 98 17.31 -25.16 -3.18
CA ASP A 98 16.55 -24.80 -1.97
C ASP A 98 17.17 -25.39 -0.68
N LEU A 99 17.70 -26.61 -0.77
CA LEU A 99 18.37 -27.29 0.36
C LEU A 99 19.81 -26.82 0.57
N GLY A 100 20.47 -26.32 -0.48
CA GLY A 100 21.90 -25.97 -0.45
C GLY A 100 22.84 -27.17 -0.44
N GLU A 101 22.33 -28.39 -0.58
CA GLU A 101 23.08 -29.66 -0.52
C GLU A 101 22.62 -30.65 -1.60
N ASN A 102 23.56 -31.47 -2.11
CA ASN A 102 23.26 -32.46 -3.13
C ASN A 102 22.62 -33.72 -2.54
N PHE A 103 21.29 -33.71 -2.36
CA PHE A 103 20.56 -34.87 -1.82
C PHE A 103 20.73 -36.15 -2.66
N ILE A 104 21.02 -36.03 -3.96
CA ILE A 104 21.21 -37.19 -4.85
C ILE A 104 22.48 -37.97 -4.46
N GLU A 105 23.54 -37.28 -4.03
CA GLU A 105 24.76 -37.93 -3.56
C GLU A 105 24.53 -38.73 -2.27
N PHE A 106 23.60 -38.29 -1.41
CA PHE A 106 23.25 -39.00 -0.18
C PHE A 106 22.33 -40.21 -0.41
N ILE A 107 21.39 -40.12 -1.36
CA ILE A 107 20.36 -41.14 -1.59
C ILE A 107 20.74 -42.11 -2.74
N GLY A 108 21.75 -41.75 -3.54
CA GLY A 108 22.29 -42.56 -4.64
C GLY A 108 21.40 -42.63 -5.89
N HIS A 109 20.21 -42.04 -5.85
CA HIS A 109 19.28 -41.94 -6.98
C HIS A 109 18.34 -40.74 -6.79
N ASN A 110 17.69 -40.31 -7.88
CA ASN A 110 16.68 -39.24 -7.84
C ASN A 110 15.28 -39.83 -7.56
N PRO A 111 14.69 -39.62 -6.37
CA PRO A 111 13.39 -40.16 -6.00
C PRO A 111 12.24 -39.26 -6.46
N LEU A 112 12.51 -38.10 -7.06
CA LEU A 112 11.48 -37.13 -7.40
C LEU A 112 10.64 -37.62 -8.59
N PRO A 113 9.30 -37.51 -8.48
CA PRO A 113 8.41 -37.85 -9.57
C PRO A 113 8.46 -36.77 -10.66
N VAL A 114 7.97 -37.12 -11.85
CA VAL A 114 7.66 -36.12 -12.89
C VAL A 114 6.38 -35.40 -12.48
N SER A 115 6.34 -34.08 -12.62
CA SER A 115 5.15 -33.29 -12.33
C SER A 115 4.80 -32.30 -13.44
N ILE A 116 3.52 -31.92 -13.48
CA ILE A 116 3.05 -30.80 -14.29
C ILE A 116 2.53 -29.74 -13.32
N ASP A 117 3.21 -28.61 -13.27
CA ASP A 117 2.75 -27.45 -12.52
C ASP A 117 1.71 -26.69 -13.31
N VAL A 118 0.55 -26.48 -12.71
CA VAL A 118 -0.59 -25.82 -13.33
C VAL A 118 -0.88 -24.51 -12.61
N LYS A 119 -0.74 -23.39 -13.33
CA LYS A 119 -1.23 -22.09 -12.87
C LYS A 119 -2.69 -21.94 -13.26
N LEU A 120 -3.53 -21.58 -12.29
CA LEU A 120 -4.96 -21.38 -12.50
C LEU A 120 -5.27 -19.94 -12.85
N ILE A 121 -6.37 -19.74 -13.56
CA ILE A 121 -6.98 -18.42 -13.72
C ILE A 121 -7.61 -18.00 -12.38
N ALA A 122 -7.52 -16.72 -12.01
CA ALA A 122 -7.95 -16.20 -10.70
C ALA A 122 -9.37 -16.62 -10.26
N ALA A 123 -10.28 -16.79 -11.23
CA ALA A 123 -11.66 -17.20 -10.98
C ALA A 123 -11.77 -18.62 -10.40
N TYR A 124 -10.88 -19.52 -10.82
CA TYR A 124 -10.86 -20.95 -10.42
C TYR A 124 -9.87 -21.24 -9.29
N SER A 125 -9.04 -20.27 -8.90
CA SER A 125 -8.12 -20.37 -7.75
C SER A 125 -8.84 -20.30 -6.39
N ASN A 126 -9.99 -20.94 -6.22
CA ASN A 126 -10.70 -21.05 -4.94
C ASN A 126 -10.81 -22.51 -4.49
N ASN A 127 -10.88 -22.77 -3.18
CA ASN A 127 -10.83 -24.14 -2.64
C ASN A 127 -11.92 -25.07 -3.18
N ASP A 128 -13.13 -24.55 -3.42
CA ASP A 128 -14.24 -25.37 -3.94
C ASP A 128 -14.01 -25.76 -5.40
N SER A 129 -13.52 -24.82 -6.21
CA SER A 129 -13.16 -25.06 -7.61
C SER A 129 -11.97 -26.00 -7.72
N ILE A 130 -10.95 -25.85 -6.88
CA ILE A 130 -9.79 -26.75 -6.84
C ILE A 130 -10.21 -28.18 -6.49
N ARG A 131 -11.15 -28.38 -5.55
CA ARG A 131 -11.68 -29.71 -5.24
C ARG A 131 -12.43 -30.36 -6.41
N LEU A 132 -13.18 -29.57 -7.17
CA LEU A 132 -13.87 -30.05 -8.37
C LEU A 132 -12.86 -30.40 -9.47
N ILE A 133 -11.84 -29.58 -9.66
CA ILE A 133 -10.74 -29.81 -10.62
C ILE A 133 -9.94 -31.06 -10.23
N GLU A 134 -9.60 -31.22 -8.95
CA GLU A 134 -8.92 -32.42 -8.44
C GLU A 134 -9.70 -33.69 -8.78
N LYS A 135 -11.02 -33.66 -8.66
CA LYS A 135 -11.88 -34.79 -8.99
C LYS A 135 -11.86 -35.10 -10.49
N ASP A 136 -11.96 -34.09 -11.35
CA ASP A 136 -11.89 -34.23 -12.82
C ASP A 136 -10.50 -34.76 -13.27
N LEU A 137 -9.43 -34.32 -12.61
CA LEU A 137 -8.07 -34.74 -12.93
C LEU A 137 -7.75 -36.16 -12.44
N LYS A 138 -8.38 -36.66 -11.39
CA LYS A 138 -8.18 -38.04 -10.91
C LYS A 138 -8.68 -39.11 -11.88
N ASP A 139 -9.53 -38.75 -12.84
CA ASP A 139 -10.02 -39.68 -13.85
C ASP A 139 -8.97 -40.04 -14.91
N PHE A 140 -7.85 -39.31 -14.98
CA PHE A 140 -6.75 -39.64 -15.89
C PHE A 140 -5.84 -40.75 -15.32
N PRO A 141 -5.65 -41.86 -16.03
CA PRO A 141 -4.88 -43.00 -15.53
C PRO A 141 -3.38 -42.71 -15.32
N GLN A 142 -2.85 -41.67 -15.95
CA GLN A 142 -1.45 -41.23 -15.83
C GLN A 142 -1.18 -40.43 -14.54
N ILE A 143 -2.23 -39.84 -13.95
CA ILE A 143 -2.12 -38.99 -12.76
C ILE A 143 -2.07 -39.88 -11.52
N LYS A 144 -1.10 -39.64 -10.64
CA LYS A 144 -0.97 -40.31 -9.34
C LYS A 144 -1.74 -39.53 -8.28
N GLU A 145 -1.46 -38.23 -8.17
CA GLU A 145 -2.05 -37.35 -7.17
C GLU A 145 -1.96 -35.90 -7.64
N VAL A 146 -2.87 -35.05 -7.14
CA VAL A 146 -2.86 -33.61 -7.36
C VAL A 146 -2.51 -32.96 -6.04
N TRP A 147 -1.33 -32.35 -5.97
CA TRP A 147 -0.83 -31.69 -4.78
C TRP A 147 -1.15 -30.19 -4.85
N TYR A 148 -1.93 -29.69 -3.90
CA TYR A 148 -2.22 -28.27 -3.77
C TYR A 148 -2.16 -27.85 -2.31
N GLN A 149 -1.87 -26.57 -2.06
CA GLN A 149 -1.85 -26.02 -0.72
C GLN A 149 -3.15 -25.22 -0.46
N PRO A 150 -4.16 -25.78 0.24
CA PRO A 150 -5.51 -25.20 0.37
C PRO A 150 -5.54 -23.83 1.08
N SER A 151 -4.46 -23.51 1.79
CA SER A 151 -4.40 -22.40 2.72
C SER A 151 -4.02 -21.08 2.03
N LEU A 152 -3.25 -21.08 0.95
CA LEU A 152 -2.63 -19.86 0.42
C LEU A 152 -3.67 -18.82 -0.02
N VAL A 153 -4.73 -19.24 -0.73
CA VAL A 153 -5.75 -18.32 -1.26
C VAL A 153 -6.55 -17.64 -0.14
N HIS A 154 -6.99 -18.43 0.85
CA HIS A 154 -7.73 -17.89 2.01
C HIS A 154 -6.84 -17.03 2.90
N LEU A 155 -5.56 -17.36 3.04
CA LEU A 155 -4.60 -16.52 3.73
C LEU A 155 -4.42 -15.18 3.00
N VAL A 156 -4.31 -15.16 1.67
CA VAL A 156 -4.07 -13.93 0.89
C VAL A 156 -5.21 -12.93 1.07
N ASN A 157 -6.47 -13.32 0.83
CA ASN A 157 -7.60 -12.39 0.94
C ASN A 157 -7.79 -11.87 2.37
N LYS A 158 -7.61 -12.75 3.38
CA LYS A 158 -7.68 -12.35 4.79
C LYS A 158 -6.53 -11.42 5.17
N ASN A 159 -5.34 -11.65 4.62
CA ASN A 159 -4.16 -10.82 4.87
C ASN A 159 -4.28 -9.45 4.22
N ILE A 160 -4.79 -9.35 2.99
CA ILE A 160 -5.03 -8.04 2.33
C ILE A 160 -5.97 -7.18 3.17
N ASN A 161 -7.13 -7.72 3.58
CA ASN A 161 -8.08 -6.97 4.40
C ASN A 161 -7.47 -6.57 5.76
N LYS A 162 -6.69 -7.45 6.39
CA LYS A 162 -5.97 -7.13 7.63
C LYS A 162 -4.94 -6.01 7.43
N ILE A 163 -4.16 -6.07 6.36
CA ILE A 163 -3.16 -5.04 6.03
C ILE A 163 -3.85 -3.69 5.80
N SER A 164 -4.95 -3.67 5.04
CA SER A 164 -5.74 -2.45 4.83
C SER A 164 -6.28 -1.87 6.14
N LEU A 165 -6.75 -2.71 7.07
CA LEU A 165 -7.25 -2.26 8.38
C LEU A 165 -6.11 -1.69 9.24
N ILE A 166 -4.95 -2.34 9.26
CA ILE A 166 -3.76 -1.85 9.99
C ILE A 166 -3.30 -0.51 9.42
N LEU A 167 -3.22 -0.37 8.09
CA LEU A 167 -2.86 0.88 7.42
C LEU A 167 -3.86 2.00 7.71
N LEU A 168 -5.16 1.69 7.74
CA LEU A 168 -6.19 2.66 8.11
C LEU A 168 -6.00 3.13 9.56
N GLY A 169 -5.76 2.20 10.49
CA GLY A 169 -5.49 2.52 11.89
C GLY A 169 -4.24 3.39 12.06
N PHE A 170 -3.17 3.08 11.34
CA PHE A 170 -1.93 3.87 11.35
C PHE A 170 -2.13 5.27 10.75
N SER A 171 -2.87 5.37 9.64
CA SER A 171 -3.25 6.65 9.02
C SER A 171 -4.05 7.51 9.98
N PHE A 172 -5.00 6.92 10.72
CA PHE A 172 -5.80 7.61 11.72
C PHE A 172 -4.93 8.14 12.88
N LEU A 173 -3.99 7.33 13.37
CA LEU A 173 -3.04 7.75 14.41
C LEU A 173 -2.19 8.95 13.94
N LEU A 174 -1.64 8.88 12.73
CA LEU A 174 -0.85 9.98 12.14
C LEU A 174 -1.70 11.23 11.93
N LEU A 175 -2.99 11.08 11.61
CA LEU A 175 -3.92 12.20 11.49
C LEU A 175 -4.11 12.89 12.84
N LEU A 176 -4.25 12.14 13.94
CA LEU A 176 -4.30 12.72 15.29
C LEU A 176 -3.00 13.46 15.64
N ILE A 177 -1.84 12.86 15.35
CA ILE A 177 -0.53 13.49 15.56
C ILE A 177 -0.42 14.81 14.75
N SER A 178 -0.86 14.77 13.49
CA SER A 178 -0.85 15.95 12.62
C SER A 178 -1.75 17.06 13.16
N ILE A 179 -2.95 16.73 13.65
CA ILE A 179 -3.85 17.71 14.29
C ILE A 179 -3.18 18.34 15.51
N VAL A 180 -2.53 17.55 16.36
CA VAL A 180 -1.82 18.06 17.55
C VAL A 180 -0.67 18.98 17.15
N LEU A 181 0.13 18.61 16.15
CA LEU A 181 1.21 19.44 15.63
C LEU A 181 0.69 20.76 15.05
N ILE A 182 -0.36 20.71 14.21
CA ILE A 182 -1.03 21.91 13.68
C ILE A 182 -1.50 22.79 14.85
N ASN A 183 -2.11 22.21 15.88
CA ASN A 183 -2.59 22.94 17.05
C ASN A 183 -1.45 23.69 17.76
N ASN A 184 -0.32 23.02 17.97
CA ASN A 184 0.89 23.61 18.56
C ASN A 184 1.50 24.70 17.67
N THR A 185 1.56 24.48 16.37
CA THR A 185 2.05 25.47 15.40
C THR A 185 1.18 26.71 15.36
N ILE A 186 -0.15 26.54 15.37
CA ILE A 186 -1.09 27.66 15.43
C ILE A 186 -0.98 28.40 16.76
N ARG A 187 -0.86 27.69 17.89
CA ARG A 187 -0.59 28.32 19.20
C ARG A 187 0.63 29.22 19.15
N LEU A 188 1.74 28.71 18.62
CA LEU A 188 3.00 29.45 18.53
C LEU A 188 2.87 30.64 17.57
N SER A 189 2.19 30.47 16.43
CA SER A 189 1.98 31.51 15.43
C SER A 189 1.06 32.64 15.94
N VAL A 190 -0.01 32.29 16.66
CA VAL A 190 -0.91 33.25 17.33
C VAL A 190 -0.15 34.00 18.42
N TYR A 191 0.65 33.31 19.23
CA TYR A 191 1.47 33.94 20.28
C TYR A 191 2.49 34.92 19.71
N ALA A 192 3.15 34.56 18.60
CA ALA A 192 4.12 35.42 17.92
C ALA A 192 3.47 36.68 17.32
N LYS A 193 2.20 36.59 16.89
CA LYS A 193 1.44 37.71 16.29
C LYS A 193 0.48 38.37 17.29
N ARG A 194 0.62 38.12 18.59
CA ARG A 194 -0.35 38.56 19.62
C ARG A 194 -0.63 40.07 19.60
N PHE A 195 0.40 40.91 19.42
CA PHE A 195 0.25 42.36 19.38
C PHE A 195 -0.57 42.81 18.17
N ILE A 196 -0.26 42.27 16.99
CA ILE A 196 -0.98 42.56 15.75
C ILE A 196 -2.44 42.14 15.87
N ILE A 197 -2.70 40.96 16.44
CA ILE A 197 -4.06 40.46 16.68
C ILE A 197 -4.81 41.38 17.64
N ASN A 198 -4.16 41.87 18.69
CA ASN A 198 -4.79 42.79 19.66
C ASN A 198 -5.13 44.13 19.01
N THR A 199 -4.21 44.71 18.23
CA THR A 199 -4.48 45.94 17.47
C THR A 199 -5.64 45.76 16.50
N MET A 200 -5.69 44.63 15.77
CA MET A 200 -6.81 44.31 14.88
C MET A 200 -8.16 44.23 15.64
N ARG A 201 -8.17 43.70 16.87
CA ARG A 201 -9.38 43.67 17.70
C ARG A 201 -9.83 45.06 18.14
N LEU A 202 -8.89 45.94 18.52
CA LEU A 202 -9.19 47.30 18.96
C LEU A 202 -9.82 48.16 17.86
N VAL A 203 -9.45 47.93 16.60
CA VAL A 203 -10.04 48.62 15.44
C VAL A 203 -11.32 47.94 14.92
N GLY A 204 -11.85 46.94 15.62
CA GLY A 204 -13.10 46.27 15.25
C GLY A 204 -13.00 45.26 14.11
N ALA A 205 -11.81 44.73 13.81
CA ALA A 205 -11.66 43.75 12.73
C ALA A 205 -12.48 42.48 12.98
N THR A 206 -13.12 41.96 11.93
CA THR A 206 -13.94 40.75 12.03
C THR A 206 -13.08 39.51 12.32
N LYS A 207 -13.68 38.51 12.96
CA LYS A 207 -12.99 37.23 13.25
C LYS A 207 -12.44 36.55 11.99
N TYR A 208 -13.13 36.71 10.86
CA TYR A 208 -12.68 36.17 9.57
C TYR A 208 -11.40 36.87 9.08
N PHE A 209 -11.32 38.19 9.20
CA PHE A 209 -10.13 38.96 8.83
C PHE A 209 -8.89 38.54 9.64
N ILE A 210 -9.05 38.31 10.94
CA ILE A 210 -7.96 37.86 11.82
C ILE A 210 -7.52 36.42 11.47
N ARG A 211 -8.45 35.55 11.03
CA ARG A 211 -8.19 34.14 10.69
C ARG A 211 -7.57 33.93 9.31
N GLY A 212 -7.94 34.77 8.34
CA GLY A 212 -7.58 34.62 6.93
C GLY A 212 -6.10 34.31 6.69
N PRO A 213 -5.15 35.05 7.30
CA PRO A 213 -3.72 34.79 7.12
C PRO A 213 -3.30 33.37 7.54
N PHE A 214 -3.82 32.87 8.66
CA PHE A 214 -3.49 31.53 9.17
C PHE A 214 -4.06 30.44 8.27
N LEU A 215 -5.31 30.59 7.82
CA LEU A 215 -5.97 29.64 6.92
C LEU A 215 -5.23 29.56 5.57
N ARG A 216 -4.84 30.69 4.99
CA ARG A 216 -4.07 30.74 3.73
C ARG A 216 -2.72 30.02 3.86
N THR A 217 -1.99 30.27 4.95
CA THR A 217 -0.71 29.57 5.20
C THR A 217 -0.91 28.07 5.33
N SER A 218 -1.96 27.63 6.03
CA SER A 218 -2.23 26.19 6.18
C SER A 218 -2.71 25.51 4.90
N ILE A 219 -3.47 26.21 4.05
CA ILE A 219 -3.82 25.70 2.72
C ILE A 219 -2.55 25.45 1.90
N LEU A 220 -1.59 26.37 1.93
CA LEU A 220 -0.29 26.19 1.26
C LEU A 220 0.48 25.01 1.83
N HIS A 221 0.51 24.85 3.16
CA HIS A 221 1.14 23.68 3.79
C HIS A 221 0.48 22.36 3.35
N GLY A 222 -0.85 22.30 3.31
CA GLY A 222 -1.59 21.13 2.82
C GLY A 222 -1.32 20.82 1.35
N PHE A 223 -1.22 21.86 0.52
CA PHE A 223 -0.88 21.73 -0.90
C PHE A 223 0.54 21.18 -1.09
N PHE A 224 1.55 21.77 -0.46
CA PHE A 224 2.94 21.26 -0.54
C PHE A 224 3.09 19.86 0.06
N ALA A 225 2.40 19.58 1.17
CA ALA A 225 2.37 18.24 1.73
C ALA A 225 1.79 17.22 0.75
N GLY A 226 0.72 17.59 0.04
CA GLY A 226 0.13 16.77 -1.02
C GLY A 226 1.10 16.53 -2.19
N ILE A 227 1.86 17.55 -2.62
CA ILE A 227 2.90 17.40 -3.64
C ILE A 227 3.98 16.41 -3.18
N PHE A 228 4.50 16.57 -1.96
CA PHE A 228 5.52 15.67 -1.43
C PHE A 228 5.00 14.23 -1.28
N ALA A 229 3.75 14.07 -0.80
CA ALA A 229 3.12 12.76 -0.67
C ALA A 229 2.96 12.09 -2.05
N ASN A 230 2.50 12.83 -3.05
CA ASN A 230 2.39 12.34 -4.42
C ASN A 230 3.76 11.97 -5.01
N GLY A 231 4.81 12.76 -4.74
CA GLY A 231 6.18 12.42 -5.12
C GLY A 231 6.62 11.07 -4.55
N MET A 232 6.39 10.84 -3.25
CA MET A 232 6.70 9.57 -2.60
C MET A 232 5.86 8.41 -3.16
N LEU A 233 4.56 8.63 -3.43
CA LEU A 233 3.70 7.61 -4.04
C LEU A 233 4.15 7.24 -5.45
N MET A 234 4.56 8.23 -6.25
CA MET A 234 5.06 7.98 -7.59
C MET A 234 6.36 7.18 -7.57
N THR A 235 7.23 7.44 -6.59
CA THR A 235 8.44 6.62 -6.36
C THR A 235 8.07 5.17 -6.03
N VAL A 236 7.10 4.95 -5.13
CA VAL A 236 6.64 3.59 -4.80
C VAL A 236 6.03 2.90 -6.02
N LEU A 237 5.20 3.60 -6.80
CA LEU A 237 4.60 3.07 -8.02
C LEU A 237 5.65 2.71 -9.08
N TYR A 238 6.70 3.53 -9.22
CA TYR A 238 7.80 3.26 -10.14
C TYR A 238 8.50 1.93 -9.80
N PHE A 239 8.90 1.76 -8.53
CA PHE A 239 9.52 0.51 -8.09
C PHE A 239 8.60 -0.71 -8.22
N LEU A 240 7.30 -0.55 -7.93
CA LEU A 240 6.32 -1.62 -8.11
C LEU A 240 6.13 -2.01 -9.58
N ALA A 241 6.18 -1.04 -10.49
CA ALA A 241 6.05 -1.29 -11.93
C ALA A 241 7.28 -1.98 -12.51
N GLU A 242 8.47 -1.72 -11.95
CA GLU A 242 9.71 -2.39 -12.34
C GLU A 242 9.73 -3.85 -11.87
N GLU A 243 9.31 -4.11 -10.62
CA GLU A 243 9.29 -5.47 -10.04
C GLU A 243 8.13 -6.33 -10.58
N PHE A 244 6.97 -5.73 -10.86
CA PHE A 244 5.75 -6.43 -11.29
C PHE A 244 5.17 -5.83 -12.59
N PRO A 245 5.86 -5.98 -13.74
CA PRO A 245 5.43 -5.38 -15.01
C PRO A 245 4.05 -5.87 -15.46
N GLU A 246 3.68 -7.11 -15.11
CA GLU A 246 2.39 -7.73 -15.46
C GLU A 246 1.18 -7.04 -14.81
N MET A 247 1.36 -6.31 -13.69
CA MET A 247 0.23 -5.63 -13.04
C MET A 247 -0.22 -4.36 -13.77
N GLY A 248 0.62 -3.80 -14.65
CA GLY A 248 0.29 -2.63 -15.44
C GLY A 248 -0.16 -1.45 -14.57
N PHE A 249 0.59 -1.12 -13.51
CA PHE A 249 0.20 -0.05 -12.56
C PHE A 249 -0.05 1.30 -13.24
N PHE A 250 0.70 1.61 -14.31
CA PHE A 250 0.53 2.84 -15.11
C PHE A 250 -0.51 2.72 -16.23
N ALA A 251 -1.16 1.56 -16.41
CA ALA A 251 -2.11 1.36 -17.50
C ALA A 251 -3.36 2.24 -17.38
N ASP A 252 -3.69 2.69 -16.17
CA ASP A 252 -4.84 3.57 -15.90
C ASP A 252 -4.38 4.93 -15.36
N LEU A 253 -3.82 5.74 -16.25
CA LEU A 253 -3.41 7.13 -15.99
C LEU A 253 -4.55 7.99 -15.44
N TYR A 254 -5.80 7.69 -15.81
CA TYR A 254 -6.98 8.40 -15.34
C TYR A 254 -7.21 8.17 -13.84
N VAL A 255 -7.17 6.90 -13.40
CA VAL A 255 -7.31 6.54 -11.99
C VAL A 255 -6.18 7.12 -11.13
N ILE A 256 -4.94 7.10 -11.62
CA ILE A 256 -3.79 7.72 -10.92
C ILE A 256 -3.97 9.24 -10.80
N SER A 257 -4.46 9.90 -11.85
CA SER A 257 -4.70 11.35 -11.85
C SER A 257 -5.79 11.74 -10.84
N ILE A 258 -6.87 10.94 -10.75
CA ILE A 258 -7.92 11.15 -9.74
C ILE A 258 -7.36 10.97 -8.33
N LEU A 259 -6.57 9.93 -8.09
CA LEU A 259 -5.99 9.68 -6.78
C LEU A 259 -5.05 10.82 -6.34
N THR A 260 -4.11 11.22 -7.21
CA THR A 260 -3.13 12.27 -6.91
C THR A 260 -3.79 13.63 -6.70
N GLY A 261 -4.81 13.96 -7.51
CA GLY A 261 -5.64 15.16 -7.32
C GLY A 261 -6.44 15.11 -6.01
N GLY A 262 -7.04 13.95 -5.70
CA GLY A 262 -7.78 13.70 -4.47
C GLY A 262 -6.92 13.89 -3.21
N ILE A 263 -5.67 13.42 -3.24
CA ILE A 263 -4.71 13.57 -2.13
C ILE A 263 -4.41 15.04 -1.85
N ILE A 264 -4.22 15.86 -2.89
CA ILE A 264 -3.99 17.31 -2.73
C ILE A 264 -5.22 17.98 -2.11
N ILE A 265 -6.42 17.65 -2.61
CA ILE A 265 -7.68 18.21 -2.10
C ILE A 265 -7.86 17.81 -0.63
N ILE A 266 -7.68 16.54 -0.29
CA ILE A 266 -7.78 16.04 1.09
C ILE A 266 -6.74 16.73 1.98
N GLY A 267 -5.51 16.91 1.51
CA GLY A 267 -4.46 17.64 2.23
C GLY A 267 -4.83 19.07 2.56
N ILE A 268 -5.41 19.78 1.60
CA ILE A 268 -5.94 21.14 1.77
C ILE A 268 -7.08 21.14 2.79
N LEU A 269 -8.04 20.22 2.67
CA LEU A 269 -9.20 20.14 3.57
C LEU A 269 -8.77 19.82 5.01
N ILE A 270 -7.93 18.80 5.23
CA ILE A 270 -7.40 18.44 6.55
C ILE A 270 -6.69 19.64 7.18
N SER A 271 -5.82 20.30 6.41
CA SER A 271 -5.06 21.46 6.89
C SER A 271 -5.96 22.65 7.21
N PHE A 272 -6.95 22.92 6.35
CA PHE A 272 -7.93 24.00 6.52
C PHE A 272 -8.78 23.79 7.77
N PHE A 273 -9.43 22.62 7.91
CA PHE A 273 -10.31 22.35 9.05
C PHE A 273 -9.53 22.31 10.36
N SER A 274 -8.38 21.61 10.40
CA SER A 274 -7.54 21.54 11.60
C SER A 274 -7.12 22.94 12.07
N THR A 275 -6.73 23.80 11.12
CA THR A 275 -6.35 25.19 11.40
C THR A 275 -7.54 26.02 11.83
N PHE A 276 -8.69 25.87 11.16
CA PHE A 276 -9.90 26.61 11.50
C PHE A 276 -10.31 26.35 12.95
N PHE A 277 -10.33 25.09 13.39
CA PHE A 277 -10.64 24.75 14.78
C PHE A 277 -9.57 25.26 15.76
N ALA A 278 -8.29 25.08 15.45
CA ALA A 278 -7.19 25.55 16.31
C ALA A 278 -7.20 27.07 16.48
N VAL A 279 -7.32 27.84 15.38
CA VAL A 279 -7.34 29.30 15.44
C VAL A 279 -8.59 29.79 16.17
N ASN A 280 -9.76 29.16 15.96
CA ASN A 280 -10.98 29.54 16.67
C ASN A 280 -10.85 29.35 18.19
N LYS A 281 -10.18 28.27 18.62
CA LYS A 281 -9.86 28.01 20.03
C LYS A 281 -8.96 29.11 20.61
N TYR A 282 -7.84 29.43 19.97
CA TYR A 282 -6.89 30.40 20.51
C TYR A 282 -7.32 31.86 20.40
N LEU A 283 -8.12 32.22 19.39
CA LEU A 283 -8.70 33.56 19.31
C LEU A 283 -9.85 33.78 20.30
N ARG A 284 -10.46 32.74 20.86
CA ARG A 284 -11.48 32.89 21.92
C ARG A 284 -10.88 33.18 23.30
N ILE A 285 -9.61 32.85 23.52
CA ILE A 285 -8.94 33.09 24.80
C ILE A 285 -8.66 34.60 24.90
N SER A 286 -9.20 35.25 25.94
CA SER A 286 -9.01 36.68 26.21
C SER A 286 -7.53 37.02 26.37
N SER A 287 -7.15 38.21 25.89
CA SER A 287 -5.81 38.78 25.96
C SER A 287 -5.20 38.76 27.37
N ASP A 288 -6.04 38.77 28.42
CA ASP A 288 -5.61 38.79 29.83
C ASP A 288 -4.98 37.47 30.32
N LYS A 289 -5.25 36.34 29.67
CA LYS A 289 -4.63 35.03 30.01
C LYS A 289 -3.35 34.72 29.22
N LEU A 290 -2.85 35.67 28.43
CA LEU A 290 -1.57 35.57 27.72
C LEU A 290 -0.42 36.26 28.45
N TYR A 291 -0.70 36.95 29.57
CA TYR A 291 0.26 37.65 30.43
C TYR A 291 0.63 36.88 31.72
N ILE A 292 0.13 35.65 31.87
CA ILE A 292 0.43 34.74 32.98
C ILE A 292 1.08 33.47 32.41
#